data_AF-A0A1F9L5H6-F1
#
_entry.id   AF-A0A1F9L5H6-F1
#
_cell.length_a   1.000
_cell.length_b   1.000
_cell.length_c   1.000
_cell.angle_alpha   90.00
_cell.angle_beta   90.00
_cell.angle_gamma   90.00
#
_symmetry.space_group_name_H-M   'P 1'
#
loop_
_entity.id
_entity.type
_entity.pdbx_description
1 polymer ?
#
loop_
_entity_poly.entity_id
_entity_poly.type
_entity_poly.pdbx_seq_one_letter_code
_entity_poly.pdbx_strand_id
1 'polypeptide(L)'
;MPTAPVVCSLAFVLFSCNMAMADNDGFFSDGVTSSDERASDKRAQESKTTAARVASGPKTPAVKTITNFTQALRCMDELFLANGKQGIVITSSGIPDATGKAKAGDKEMMISAISKMTMKSNAFEFIDLTQGASGEGDLALLFEMKGMGSTKVPDYYIRGAVTQLDDNAVRESKGVGIAFSFLDLGYSKDQAFDMITMDMSIGDAATRKIMPETSTSNTMVITKGGRSGEAGGKISKMGLSFNKDLSRSEGVGAAYRTLIELGLIEALGKFTRVPYWRCLDIDSTNPDLIDQVREWYDVANDRERILFVQQKLAGMRRYKGPLDGAINADLKNAIAEYQAQVGLIADGRLNFDLYFSLKDDTQNQLAALPIVPPKQMVVLPRPPAPAPAASLQQGQTVTDPQQPSVTHKAAFRINLASDRGSNPTYKVGESLNMTMSLNSLGFTSCYYEDVVHNVARIFPNQFHRDSMLKGNVQVPLPTGGFKIRFDQPGRERIACMGSDKELLVPTSLAGARDLVPLAVKSLEELTSQFKRLNPEMSTSMVEITVQK
;
A
#
# COMPACT_ATOMS: atom_id res chain seq x y z
N MET A 1 -12.76 75.44 -47.91
CA MET A 1 -12.24 76.22 -49.06
C MET A 1 -10.80 76.57 -48.76
N PRO A 2 -9.87 76.56 -49.73
CA PRO A 2 -9.86 75.84 -51.03
C PRO A 2 -9.38 74.37 -50.79
N THR A 3 -8.92 73.50 -51.69
CA THR A 3 -9.16 73.21 -53.15
C THR A 3 -9.08 71.68 -53.36
N ALA A 4 -9.25 71.19 -54.59
CA ALA A 4 -9.08 69.78 -55.00
C ALA A 4 -8.22 69.69 -56.31
N PRO A 5 -8.33 68.69 -57.21
CA PRO A 5 -7.71 67.35 -57.12
C PRO A 5 -6.98 66.86 -58.40
N VAL A 6 -6.23 65.75 -58.30
CA VAL A 6 -5.73 64.89 -59.42
C VAL A 6 -5.59 63.43 -58.90
N VAL A 7 -5.48 62.37 -59.70
CA VAL A 7 -6.54 61.63 -60.45
C VAL A 7 -5.98 60.26 -60.93
N CYS A 8 -6.85 59.26 -61.20
CA CYS A 8 -6.58 57.92 -61.80
C CYS A 8 -5.82 56.87 -60.93
N SER A 9 -6.09 55.55 -61.02
CA SER A 9 -7.26 54.86 -61.62
C SER A 9 -7.44 53.39 -61.15
N LEU A 10 -8.66 52.91 -61.36
CA LEU A 10 -9.23 51.55 -61.27
C LEU A 10 -8.31 50.32 -61.15
N ALA A 11 -8.72 49.37 -60.29
CA ALA A 11 -9.26 48.08 -60.74
C ALA A 11 -10.23 47.48 -59.70
N PHE A 12 -11.45 47.13 -60.13
CA PHE A 12 -12.55 46.61 -59.30
C PHE A 12 -12.91 45.21 -59.84
N VAL A 13 -13.02 44.20 -58.97
CA VAL A 13 -13.88 43.03 -59.23
C VAL A 13 -14.59 42.64 -57.94
N LEU A 14 -15.91 42.80 -57.94
CA LEU A 14 -16.86 42.25 -56.97
C LEU A 14 -17.73 41.19 -57.67
N PHE A 15 -18.69 40.64 -56.93
CA PHE A 15 -19.79 39.74 -57.32
C PHE A 15 -19.46 38.23 -57.40
N SER A 16 -20.34 37.34 -56.95
CA SER A 16 -21.46 37.49 -55.99
C SER A 16 -21.99 36.13 -55.53
N CYS A 17 -22.76 36.14 -54.44
CA CYS A 17 -23.62 35.04 -54.02
C CYS A 17 -24.72 34.78 -55.05
N ASN A 18 -25.19 33.53 -55.19
CA ASN A 18 -26.58 33.30 -55.60
C ASN A 18 -27.15 31.98 -55.07
N MET A 19 -28.46 31.97 -54.85
CA MET A 19 -29.21 30.90 -54.20
C MET A 19 -30.43 30.50 -55.03
N ALA A 20 -30.81 29.23 -54.90
CA ALA A 20 -32.16 28.68 -55.09
C ALA A 20 -32.65 28.22 -56.48
N MET A 21 -33.57 27.26 -56.33
CA MET A 21 -34.58 26.72 -57.24
C MET A 21 -34.19 25.55 -58.16
N ALA A 22 -35.18 24.66 -58.27
CA ALA A 22 -35.12 23.36 -58.89
C ALA A 22 -36.13 23.32 -60.03
N ASP A 23 -35.88 22.45 -61.00
CA ASP A 23 -36.91 21.96 -61.91
C ASP A 23 -36.92 20.43 -61.90
N ASN A 24 -38.09 19.87 -62.13
CA ASN A 24 -38.39 18.44 -62.02
C ASN A 24 -39.03 17.99 -63.33
N ASP A 25 -38.34 17.11 -64.08
CA ASP A 25 -38.89 16.46 -65.26
C ASP A 25 -38.43 15.00 -65.39
N GLY A 26 -39.40 14.11 -65.57
CA GLY A 26 -39.32 13.12 -66.66
C GLY A 26 -38.48 11.84 -66.49
N PHE A 27 -39.06 10.85 -65.79
CA PHE A 27 -39.35 9.52 -66.36
C PHE A 27 -38.22 8.58 -66.86
N PHE A 28 -38.04 7.45 -66.15
CA PHE A 28 -37.51 6.14 -66.57
C PHE A 28 -36.49 6.03 -67.72
N SER A 29 -35.23 5.73 -67.36
CA SER A 29 -34.34 4.86 -68.14
C SER A 29 -33.47 4.04 -67.19
N ASP A 30 -33.44 2.71 -67.37
CA ASP A 30 -32.64 1.78 -66.56
C ASP A 30 -31.15 1.90 -66.86
N GLY A 31 -30.50 2.87 -66.21
CA GLY A 31 -29.05 3.00 -66.17
C GLY A 31 -28.42 1.92 -65.30
N VAL A 32 -28.14 0.74 -65.87
CA VAL A 32 -27.34 -0.31 -65.23
C VAL A 32 -25.90 0.19 -65.06
N THR A 33 -25.62 0.91 -63.97
CA THR A 33 -24.23 1.18 -63.54
C THR A 33 -23.54 -0.17 -63.36
N SER A 34 -22.40 -0.35 -64.01
CA SER A 34 -21.73 -1.65 -64.07
C SER A 34 -21.40 -2.18 -62.67
N SER A 35 -21.31 -3.51 -62.53
CA SER A 35 -20.82 -4.13 -61.29
C SER A 35 -19.43 -3.66 -60.92
N ASP A 36 -18.63 -3.28 -61.94
CA ASP A 36 -17.24 -2.87 -61.80
C ASP A 36 -17.11 -1.44 -61.26
N GLU A 37 -17.96 -0.50 -61.65
CA GLU A 37 -18.00 0.85 -61.06
C GLU A 37 -18.40 0.81 -59.58
N ARG A 38 -19.44 0.04 -59.21
CA ARG A 38 -19.81 -0.14 -57.80
C ARG A 38 -18.71 -0.84 -56.99
N ALA A 39 -17.91 -1.69 -57.62
CA ALA A 39 -16.75 -2.32 -56.99
C ALA A 39 -15.55 -1.35 -56.86
N SER A 40 -15.34 -0.46 -57.83
CA SER A 40 -14.29 0.55 -57.77
C SER A 40 -14.58 1.61 -56.71
N ASP A 41 -15.82 2.09 -56.60
CA ASP A 41 -16.21 3.06 -55.57
C ASP A 41 -16.11 2.46 -54.17
N LYS A 42 -16.58 1.22 -53.97
CA LYS A 42 -16.39 0.52 -52.68
C LYS A 42 -14.91 0.37 -52.33
N ARG A 43 -14.05 -0.04 -53.27
CA ARG A 43 -12.59 -0.10 -53.04
C ARG A 43 -11.97 1.28 -52.78
N ALA A 44 -12.43 2.33 -53.45
CA ALA A 44 -11.96 3.69 -53.20
C ALA A 44 -12.40 4.21 -51.81
N GLN A 45 -13.58 3.83 -51.35
CA GLN A 45 -14.14 4.21 -50.05
C GLN A 45 -13.55 3.38 -48.89
N GLU A 46 -13.28 2.09 -49.10
CA GLU A 46 -12.48 1.23 -48.20
C GLU A 46 -11.02 1.69 -48.13
N SER A 47 -10.42 2.09 -49.25
CA SER A 47 -9.07 2.65 -49.29
C SER A 47 -8.99 3.98 -48.52
N LYS A 48 -9.95 4.90 -48.72
CA LYS A 48 -10.02 6.17 -47.98
C LYS A 48 -10.29 5.97 -46.48
N THR A 49 -11.14 5.03 -46.08
CA THR A 49 -11.39 4.72 -44.66
C THR A 49 -10.23 3.97 -44.00
N THR A 50 -9.51 3.13 -44.73
CA THR A 50 -8.27 2.50 -44.26
C THR A 50 -7.15 3.54 -44.11
N ALA A 51 -6.99 4.44 -45.09
CA ALA A 51 -6.06 5.57 -44.99
C ALA A 51 -6.39 6.50 -43.82
N ALA A 52 -7.68 6.75 -43.55
CA ALA A 52 -8.10 7.53 -42.38
C ALA A 52 -7.76 6.82 -41.05
N ARG A 53 -7.88 5.49 -40.97
CA ARG A 53 -7.47 4.69 -39.78
C ARG A 53 -5.95 4.67 -39.59
N VAL A 54 -5.17 4.60 -40.68
CA VAL A 54 -3.69 4.67 -40.63
C VAL A 54 -3.20 6.09 -40.32
N ALA A 55 -3.91 7.14 -40.77
CA ALA A 55 -3.56 8.54 -40.48
C ALA A 55 -3.97 9.01 -39.06
N SER A 56 -4.89 8.31 -38.40
CA SER A 56 -5.37 8.60 -37.03
C SER A 56 -4.76 7.71 -35.95
N GLY A 57 -3.95 6.72 -36.31
CA GLY A 57 -3.06 6.04 -35.36
C GLY A 57 -2.01 7.02 -34.79
N PRO A 58 -1.65 6.94 -33.49
CA PRO A 58 -0.61 7.79 -32.94
C PRO A 58 0.71 7.54 -33.68
N LYS A 59 1.23 8.59 -34.34
CA LYS A 59 2.46 8.52 -35.17
C LYS A 59 3.73 8.25 -34.36
N THR A 60 3.67 8.42 -33.04
CA THR A 60 4.69 7.98 -32.10
C THR A 60 4.40 6.53 -31.69
N PRO A 61 5.36 5.59 -31.83
CA PRO A 61 5.20 4.24 -31.29
C PRO A 61 4.94 4.30 -29.78
N ALA A 62 4.28 3.28 -29.23
CA ALA A 62 4.03 3.18 -27.80
C ALA A 62 5.35 2.96 -27.01
N VAL A 63 6.00 4.05 -26.61
CA VAL A 63 7.19 4.02 -25.75
C VAL A 63 6.74 3.89 -24.29
N LYS A 64 7.41 3.04 -23.52
CA LYS A 64 7.21 2.97 -22.06
C LYS A 64 7.51 4.34 -21.44
N THR A 65 6.65 4.84 -20.56
CA THR A 65 6.89 6.08 -19.82
C THR A 65 8.10 5.91 -18.90
N ILE A 66 9.28 6.36 -19.35
CA ILE A 66 10.49 6.42 -18.56
C ILE A 66 10.51 7.76 -17.84
N THR A 67 10.37 7.71 -16.53
CA THR A 67 10.61 8.83 -15.63
C THR A 67 12.08 8.94 -15.28
N ASN A 68 12.54 10.14 -14.89
CA ASN A 68 13.92 10.35 -14.45
C ASN A 68 14.28 9.45 -13.24
N PHE A 69 13.30 9.19 -12.36
CA PHE A 69 13.48 8.33 -11.19
C PHE A 69 13.48 6.82 -11.49
N THR A 70 13.28 6.36 -12.74
CA THR A 70 13.28 4.90 -13.00
C THR A 70 14.63 4.23 -12.66
N GLN A 71 15.76 4.97 -12.71
CA GLN A 71 17.04 4.47 -12.19
C GLN A 71 17.13 4.57 -10.65
N ALA A 72 16.64 5.66 -10.06
CA ALA A 72 16.56 5.84 -8.61
C ALA A 72 15.74 4.73 -7.92
N LEU A 73 14.59 4.36 -8.50
CA LEU A 73 13.74 3.27 -8.00
C LEU A 73 14.47 1.91 -8.01
N ARG A 74 15.29 1.64 -9.03
CA ARG A 74 16.12 0.43 -9.09
C ARG A 74 17.25 0.45 -8.06
N CYS A 75 17.86 1.61 -7.84
CA CYS A 75 18.85 1.81 -6.79
C CYS A 75 18.23 1.53 -5.40
N MET A 76 16.99 1.97 -5.14
CA MET A 76 16.29 1.68 -3.88
C MET A 76 16.09 0.17 -3.63
N ASP A 77 15.76 -0.60 -4.67
CA ASP A 77 15.66 -2.07 -4.58
C ASP A 77 16.98 -2.72 -4.14
N GLU A 78 18.11 -2.22 -4.65
CA GLU A 78 19.44 -2.67 -4.26
C GLU A 78 19.83 -2.22 -2.84
N LEU A 79 19.45 -0.99 -2.44
CA LEU A 79 19.60 -0.53 -1.05
C LEU A 79 18.78 -1.38 -0.06
N PHE A 80 17.55 -1.72 -0.39
CA PHE A 80 16.70 -2.54 0.48
C PHE A 80 17.28 -3.95 0.64
N LEU A 81 17.70 -4.60 -0.45
CA LEU A 81 18.37 -5.90 -0.44
C LEU A 81 19.63 -5.85 0.43
N ALA A 82 20.49 -4.86 0.22
CA ALA A 82 21.74 -4.67 0.96
C ALA A 82 21.56 -4.43 2.47
N ASN A 83 20.43 -3.83 2.87
CA ASN A 83 20.10 -3.56 4.26
C ASN A 83 19.09 -4.60 4.83
N GLY A 84 18.95 -5.76 4.18
CA GLY A 84 18.18 -6.90 4.66
C GLY A 84 16.67 -6.65 4.79
N LYS A 85 16.12 -5.66 4.06
CA LYS A 85 14.69 -5.31 4.11
C LYS A 85 13.93 -6.24 3.17
N GLN A 86 13.00 -7.02 3.72
CA GLN A 86 12.19 -8.00 3.00
C GLN A 86 10.85 -8.23 3.72
N GLY A 87 9.80 -8.52 2.96
CA GLY A 87 8.51 -8.99 3.46
C GLY A 87 7.65 -7.96 4.20
N ILE A 88 7.91 -6.65 4.04
CA ILE A 88 7.13 -5.60 4.68
C ILE A 88 5.80 -5.44 3.93
N VAL A 89 4.69 -5.81 4.56
CA VAL A 89 3.37 -5.77 3.92
C VAL A 89 2.77 -4.37 4.05
N ILE A 90 2.46 -3.75 2.91
CA ILE A 90 1.98 -2.36 2.83
C ILE A 90 0.71 -2.23 1.99
N THR A 91 -0.05 -1.17 2.24
CA THR A 91 -1.24 -0.83 1.45
C THR A 91 -1.41 0.69 1.31
N SER A 92 -2.37 1.13 0.52
CA SER A 92 -2.75 2.54 0.43
C SER A 92 -4.13 2.71 -0.21
N SER A 93 -4.84 3.77 0.21
CA SER A 93 -6.07 4.25 -0.42
C SER A 93 -5.83 5.04 -1.72
N GLY A 94 -4.56 5.29 -2.09
CA GLY A 94 -4.19 6.28 -3.10
C GLY A 94 -3.76 7.62 -2.49
N ILE A 95 -3.48 8.58 -3.37
CA ILE A 95 -2.93 9.91 -3.15
C ILE A 95 -3.91 10.93 -3.80
N PRO A 96 -5.12 11.11 -3.22
CA PRO A 96 -6.15 11.95 -3.82
C PRO A 96 -5.69 13.40 -4.01
N ASP A 97 -6.22 14.04 -5.05
CA ASP A 97 -6.08 15.48 -5.24
C ASP A 97 -7.05 16.22 -4.30
N ALA A 98 -6.51 16.84 -3.24
CA ALA A 98 -7.31 17.63 -2.30
C ALA A 98 -7.69 19.01 -2.86
N THR A 99 -7.11 19.43 -4.00
CA THR A 99 -7.44 20.68 -4.68
C THR A 99 -8.64 20.54 -5.63
N GLY A 100 -8.95 19.29 -6.05
CA GLY A 100 -10.04 18.97 -6.97
C GLY A 100 -9.83 19.41 -8.42
N LYS A 101 -8.63 19.87 -8.78
CA LYS A 101 -8.31 20.43 -10.11
C LYS A 101 -7.87 19.37 -11.12
N ALA A 102 -7.40 18.21 -10.67
CA ALA A 102 -6.94 17.12 -11.54
C ALA A 102 -7.41 15.75 -11.08
N LYS A 103 -7.48 14.80 -12.04
CA LYS A 103 -7.69 13.37 -11.79
C LYS A 103 -6.56 12.60 -12.45
N ALA A 104 -5.84 11.80 -11.66
CA ALA A 104 -4.71 10.99 -12.12
C ALA A 104 -4.89 9.53 -11.66
N GLY A 105 -4.28 8.59 -12.37
CA GLY A 105 -4.11 7.20 -11.92
C GLY A 105 -2.99 7.08 -10.88
N ASP A 106 -3.06 7.93 -9.87
CA ASP A 106 -2.13 8.09 -8.75
C ASP A 106 -1.76 6.77 -8.06
N LYS A 107 -2.76 5.94 -7.76
CA LYS A 107 -2.58 4.67 -7.08
C LYS A 107 -1.79 3.68 -7.93
N GLU A 108 -2.09 3.60 -9.23
CA GLU A 108 -1.36 2.76 -10.19
C GLU A 108 0.08 3.26 -10.41
N MET A 109 0.30 4.58 -10.40
CA MET A 109 1.64 5.17 -10.45
C MET A 109 2.47 4.76 -9.22
N MET A 110 1.86 4.80 -8.03
CA MET A 110 2.48 4.38 -6.77
C MET A 110 2.76 2.87 -6.74
N ILE A 111 1.80 2.02 -7.11
CA ILE A 111 2.01 0.56 -7.21
C ILE A 111 3.17 0.27 -8.17
N SER A 112 3.15 0.89 -9.35
CA SER A 112 4.23 0.79 -10.35
C SER A 112 5.61 1.22 -9.80
N ALA A 113 5.67 2.27 -8.99
CA ALA A 113 6.90 2.74 -8.36
C ALA A 113 7.40 1.77 -7.28
N ILE A 114 6.51 1.31 -6.39
CA ILE A 114 6.82 0.33 -5.35
C ILE A 114 7.31 -0.98 -5.97
N SER A 115 6.63 -1.51 -6.98
CA SER A 115 7.06 -2.71 -7.71
C SER A 115 8.48 -2.56 -8.26
N LYS A 116 8.82 -1.43 -8.89
CA LYS A 116 10.18 -1.16 -9.39
C LYS A 116 11.24 -1.13 -8.28
N MET A 117 10.87 -0.75 -7.05
CA MET A 117 11.74 -0.69 -5.88
C MET A 117 11.84 -2.00 -5.10
N THR A 118 11.16 -3.08 -5.51
CA THR A 118 11.11 -4.32 -4.72
C THR A 118 11.27 -5.60 -5.56
N MET A 119 11.74 -5.48 -6.81
CA MET A 119 11.87 -6.61 -7.74
C MET A 119 12.89 -7.67 -7.29
N LYS A 120 14.02 -7.26 -6.72
CA LYS A 120 15.11 -8.13 -6.27
C LYS A 120 15.04 -8.38 -4.76
N SER A 121 14.80 -7.32 -3.99
CA SER A 121 14.80 -7.35 -2.52
C SER A 121 13.60 -8.08 -1.94
N ASN A 122 12.45 -8.04 -2.62
CA ASN A 122 11.15 -8.35 -2.01
C ASN A 122 10.91 -7.55 -0.71
N ALA A 123 11.47 -6.34 -0.63
CA ALA A 123 11.33 -5.40 0.49
C ALA A 123 9.88 -5.15 0.88
N PHE A 124 9.02 -4.92 -0.11
CA PHE A 124 7.65 -4.48 0.07
C PHE A 124 6.66 -5.36 -0.70
N GLU A 125 5.61 -5.79 -0.02
CA GLU A 125 4.49 -6.50 -0.61
C GLU A 125 3.26 -5.58 -0.57
N PHE A 126 2.90 -5.01 -1.74
CA PHE A 126 1.74 -4.14 -1.83
C PHE A 126 0.45 -4.94 -1.96
N ILE A 127 -0.47 -4.77 -1.01
CA ILE A 127 -1.79 -5.40 -1.03
C ILE A 127 -2.85 -4.33 -1.29
N ASP A 128 -3.55 -4.49 -2.40
CA ASP A 128 -4.70 -3.65 -2.73
C ASP A 128 -5.94 -4.08 -1.93
N LEU A 129 -6.26 -3.33 -0.87
CA LEU A 129 -7.47 -3.55 -0.08
C LEU A 129 -8.73 -2.85 -0.64
N THR A 130 -8.62 -1.98 -1.66
CA THR A 130 -9.78 -1.20 -2.12
C THR A 130 -10.70 -1.96 -3.07
N GLN A 131 -10.32 -3.15 -3.54
CA GLN A 131 -11.18 -4.03 -4.34
C GLN A 131 -11.90 -5.12 -3.51
N GLY A 132 -11.59 -5.25 -2.21
CA GLY A 132 -11.95 -6.42 -1.39
C GLY A 132 -13.18 -6.30 -0.47
N ALA A 133 -13.96 -5.21 -0.53
CA ALA A 133 -15.12 -5.03 0.37
C ALA A 133 -16.38 -4.40 -0.26
N SER A 134 -16.28 -3.84 -1.47
CA SER A 134 -17.42 -3.26 -2.21
C SER A 134 -17.13 -3.09 -3.72
N GLY A 135 -16.15 -3.82 -4.27
CA GLY A 135 -15.84 -3.79 -5.69
C GLY A 135 -16.68 -4.79 -6.47
N GLU A 136 -17.44 -4.33 -7.46
CA GLU A 136 -18.03 -5.21 -8.48
C GLU A 136 -16.91 -5.78 -9.36
N GLY A 137 -16.83 -7.11 -9.51
CA GLY A 137 -15.97 -7.75 -10.51
C GLY A 137 -15.41 -9.12 -10.13
N ASP A 138 -14.91 -9.83 -11.14
CA ASP A 138 -14.40 -11.21 -11.05
C ASP A 138 -13.24 -11.39 -10.06
N LEU A 139 -12.48 -10.34 -9.72
CA LEU A 139 -11.40 -10.45 -8.73
C LEU A 139 -11.92 -10.76 -7.32
N ALA A 140 -13.04 -10.15 -6.90
CA ALA A 140 -13.64 -10.44 -5.60
C ALA A 140 -14.09 -11.92 -5.52
N LEU A 141 -14.71 -12.41 -6.60
CA LEU A 141 -15.09 -13.82 -6.75
C LEU A 141 -13.87 -14.76 -6.78
N LEU A 142 -12.75 -14.36 -7.40
CA LEU A 142 -11.51 -15.14 -7.38
C LEU A 142 -10.86 -15.19 -6.00
N PHE A 143 -10.91 -14.11 -5.22
CA PHE A 143 -10.46 -14.12 -3.82
C PHE A 143 -11.34 -15.03 -2.94
N GLU A 144 -12.65 -15.05 -3.18
CA GLU A 144 -13.59 -15.94 -2.52
C GLU A 144 -13.36 -17.42 -2.90
N MET A 145 -13.24 -17.72 -4.20
CA MET A 145 -12.97 -19.06 -4.74
C MET A 145 -11.63 -19.66 -4.29
N LYS A 146 -10.59 -18.84 -4.08
CA LYS A 146 -9.26 -19.31 -3.64
C LYS A 146 -9.19 -19.58 -2.13
N GLY A 147 -10.21 -19.17 -1.38
CA GLY A 147 -10.26 -19.25 0.08
C GLY A 147 -9.46 -18.14 0.75
N MET A 148 -10.08 -17.44 1.71
CA MET A 148 -9.50 -16.28 2.40
C MET A 148 -8.27 -16.59 3.28
N GLY A 149 -7.90 -17.87 3.47
CA GLY A 149 -6.90 -18.33 4.45
C GLY A 149 -5.43 -18.01 4.14
N SER A 150 -5.13 -17.05 3.25
CA SER A 150 -3.73 -16.68 2.91
C SER A 150 -3.49 -15.21 2.55
N THR A 151 -4.48 -14.33 2.68
CA THR A 151 -4.26 -12.89 2.47
C THR A 151 -3.52 -12.31 3.66
N LYS A 152 -2.24 -11.94 3.48
CA LYS A 152 -1.49 -11.21 4.52
C LYS A 152 -2.20 -9.89 4.83
N VAL A 153 -2.22 -9.51 6.10
CA VAL A 153 -2.73 -8.20 6.51
C VAL A 153 -1.58 -7.19 6.44
N PRO A 154 -1.76 -6.00 5.83
CA PRO A 154 -0.75 -4.95 5.83
C PRO A 154 -0.48 -4.41 7.24
N ASP A 155 0.78 -4.43 7.64
CA ASP A 155 1.25 -3.83 8.90
C ASP A 155 1.26 -2.29 8.81
N TYR A 156 1.47 -1.75 7.61
CA TYR A 156 1.61 -0.31 7.37
C TYR A 156 0.78 0.16 6.18
N TYR A 157 0.43 1.44 6.17
CA TYR A 157 -0.22 2.09 5.03
C TYR A 157 0.51 3.37 4.62
N ILE A 158 0.55 3.64 3.31
CA ILE A 158 1.03 4.89 2.74
C ILE A 158 -0.17 5.83 2.58
N ARG A 159 -0.06 7.03 3.13
CA ARG A 159 -1.03 8.11 2.98
C ARG A 159 -0.36 9.32 2.36
N GLY A 160 -0.90 9.81 1.26
CA GLY A 160 -0.53 11.10 0.69
C GLY A 160 -1.72 11.85 0.14
N ALA A 161 -1.48 13.08 -0.32
CA ALA A 161 -2.41 13.89 -1.10
C ALA A 161 -1.65 14.92 -1.93
N VAL A 162 -2.24 15.37 -3.04
CA VAL A 162 -1.84 16.67 -3.62
C VAL A 162 -2.52 17.75 -2.82
N THR A 163 -1.73 18.56 -2.13
CA THR A 163 -2.19 19.56 -1.16
C THR A 163 -2.21 20.97 -1.74
N GLN A 164 -1.45 21.23 -2.81
CA GLN A 164 -1.47 22.48 -3.55
C GLN A 164 -1.34 22.20 -5.06
N LEU A 165 -2.09 22.95 -5.85
CA LEU A 165 -2.02 22.95 -7.32
C LEU A 165 -2.46 24.33 -7.77
N ASP A 166 -1.51 25.17 -8.16
CA ASP A 166 -1.76 26.56 -8.56
C ASP A 166 -1.32 26.79 -10.02
N ASP A 167 -2.32 26.93 -10.90
CA ASP A 167 -2.13 27.28 -12.31
C ASP A 167 -1.76 28.77 -12.45
N ASN A 168 -0.64 29.06 -13.11
CA ASN A 168 -0.10 30.43 -13.22
C ASN A 168 0.20 31.11 -11.86
N ALA A 169 0.68 30.37 -10.86
CA ALA A 169 1.12 30.88 -9.55
C ALA A 169 2.01 32.14 -9.64
N VAL A 170 2.84 32.24 -10.69
CA VAL A 170 3.57 33.46 -11.06
C VAL A 170 3.40 33.70 -12.57
N ARG A 171 3.31 34.98 -12.97
CA ARG A 171 3.41 35.43 -14.36
C ARG A 171 4.47 36.51 -14.47
N GLU A 172 5.54 36.25 -15.23
CA GLU A 172 6.53 37.24 -15.61
C GLU A 172 6.32 37.61 -17.09
N SER A 173 6.02 38.88 -17.37
CA SER A 173 5.88 39.40 -18.72
C SER A 173 7.03 40.36 -19.04
N LYS A 174 7.85 40.02 -20.03
CA LYS A 174 8.88 40.92 -20.59
C LYS A 174 8.40 41.45 -21.92
N GLY A 175 7.89 42.69 -21.90
CA GLY A 175 7.31 43.37 -23.05
C GLY A 175 8.15 44.55 -23.54
N VAL A 176 8.16 44.76 -24.85
CA VAL A 176 8.53 46.03 -25.50
C VAL A 176 7.33 46.48 -26.32
N GLY A 177 6.82 47.68 -26.05
CA GLY A 177 5.64 48.24 -26.72
C GLY A 177 5.89 49.63 -27.29
N ILE A 178 5.31 49.89 -28.46
CA ILE A 178 5.31 51.22 -29.10
C ILE A 178 3.85 51.58 -29.37
N ALA A 179 3.33 52.54 -28.62
CA ALA A 179 1.97 53.03 -28.74
C ALA A 179 1.90 54.27 -29.65
N PHE A 180 1.10 54.20 -30.71
CA PHE A 180 0.69 55.34 -31.54
C PHE A 180 -0.81 55.63 -31.30
N SER A 181 -1.24 56.86 -31.55
CA SER A 181 -2.62 57.33 -31.27
C SER A 181 -3.76 56.57 -31.98
N PHE A 182 -3.43 55.65 -32.89
CA PHE A 182 -4.38 54.78 -33.62
C PHE A 182 -3.96 53.31 -33.68
N LEU A 183 -2.80 52.92 -33.13
CA LEU A 183 -2.27 51.56 -33.21
C LEU A 183 -1.26 51.31 -32.08
N ASP A 184 -1.48 50.24 -31.31
CA ASP A 184 -0.53 49.79 -30.28
C ASP A 184 0.17 48.51 -30.75
N LEU A 185 1.50 48.52 -30.75
CA LEU A 185 2.35 47.41 -31.20
C LEU A 185 3.24 46.94 -30.06
N GLY A 186 2.78 45.90 -29.36
CA GLY A 186 3.49 45.23 -28.27
C GLY A 186 4.06 43.86 -28.65
N TYR A 187 5.31 43.61 -28.27
CA TYR A 187 5.93 42.28 -28.26
C TYR A 187 6.19 41.85 -26.81
N SER A 188 5.36 40.96 -26.26
CA SER A 188 5.58 40.32 -24.96
C SER A 188 6.14 38.90 -25.10
N LYS A 189 7.06 38.55 -24.20
CA LYS A 189 7.34 37.17 -23.81
C LYS A 189 6.75 36.97 -22.42
N ASP A 190 5.66 36.22 -22.35
CA ASP A 190 4.99 35.87 -21.11
C ASP A 190 5.42 34.47 -20.66
N GLN A 191 5.89 34.37 -19.42
CA GLN A 191 6.21 33.12 -18.75
C GLN A 191 5.26 32.94 -17.57
N ALA A 192 4.50 31.86 -17.58
CA ALA A 192 3.69 31.44 -16.44
C ALA A 192 4.39 30.28 -15.71
N PHE A 193 4.17 30.18 -14.41
CA PHE A 193 4.66 29.09 -13.57
C PHE A 193 3.47 28.38 -12.93
N ASP A 194 3.37 27.06 -13.04
CA ASP A 194 2.47 26.29 -12.19
C ASP A 194 3.23 25.73 -11.00
N MET A 195 2.54 25.56 -9.87
CA MET A 195 3.10 24.89 -8.69
C MET A 195 2.23 23.69 -8.31
N ILE A 196 2.85 22.55 -8.02
CA ILE A 196 2.18 21.34 -7.52
C ILE A 196 2.94 20.85 -6.29
N THR A 197 2.28 20.75 -5.14
CA THR A 197 2.83 20.22 -3.89
C THR A 197 2.12 18.93 -3.50
N MET A 198 2.91 17.90 -3.16
CA MET A 198 2.44 16.59 -2.71
C MET A 198 3.04 16.25 -1.36
N ASP A 199 2.18 15.94 -0.40
CA ASP A 199 2.57 15.46 0.93
C ASP A 199 2.34 13.95 1.02
N MET A 200 3.28 13.23 1.65
CA MET A 200 3.20 11.78 1.85
C MET A 200 3.80 11.39 3.21
N SER A 201 3.22 10.35 3.81
CA SER A 201 3.60 9.80 5.11
C SER A 201 3.23 8.31 5.20
N ILE A 202 3.85 7.58 6.11
CA ILE A 202 3.53 6.18 6.41
C ILE A 202 2.89 6.10 7.80
N GLY A 203 1.87 5.26 7.93
CA GLY A 203 1.19 4.98 9.19
C GLY A 203 1.18 3.50 9.54
N ASP A 204 1.11 3.22 10.83
CA ASP A 204 0.90 1.89 11.41
C ASP A 204 -0.58 1.51 11.28
N ALA A 205 -0.88 0.37 10.65
CA ALA A 205 -2.25 -0.01 10.31
C ALA A 205 -3.11 -0.41 11.53
N ALA A 206 -2.47 -0.97 12.57
CA ALA A 206 -3.15 -1.44 13.78
C ALA A 206 -3.58 -0.27 14.69
N THR A 207 -2.71 0.72 14.86
CA THR A 207 -2.90 1.87 15.76
C THR A 207 -3.37 3.13 15.05
N ARG A 208 -3.31 3.18 13.70
CA ARG A 208 -3.59 4.36 12.86
C ARG A 208 -2.69 5.57 13.15
N LYS A 209 -1.55 5.36 13.81
CA LYS A 209 -0.57 6.42 14.06
C LYS A 209 0.26 6.67 12.80
N ILE A 210 0.35 7.94 12.38
CA ILE A 210 1.31 8.38 11.37
C ILE A 210 2.71 8.44 12.00
N MET A 211 3.72 7.95 11.29
CA MET A 211 5.11 8.00 11.72
C MET A 211 5.75 9.33 11.28
N PRO A 212 6.08 10.25 12.22
CA PRO A 212 6.55 11.59 11.86
C PRO A 212 7.86 11.56 11.06
N GLU A 213 8.78 10.64 11.40
CA GLU A 213 10.05 10.41 10.69
C GLU A 213 9.88 10.09 9.20
N THR A 214 8.69 9.64 8.77
CA THR A 214 8.41 9.23 7.38
C THR A 214 7.79 10.32 6.52
N SER A 215 7.53 11.50 7.10
CA SER A 215 6.86 12.59 6.40
C SER A 215 7.74 13.20 5.32
N THR A 216 7.10 13.48 4.18
CA THR A 216 7.69 14.11 3.00
C THR A 216 6.70 15.11 2.42
N SER A 217 7.22 16.21 1.90
CA SER A 217 6.46 17.30 1.26
C SER A 217 7.26 17.77 0.07
N ASN A 218 6.79 17.54 -1.15
CA ASN A 218 7.57 17.76 -2.38
C ASN A 218 6.83 18.68 -3.35
N THR A 219 7.50 19.76 -3.76
CA THR A 219 6.94 20.78 -4.65
C THR A 219 7.67 20.81 -5.99
N MET A 220 6.91 20.65 -7.07
CA MET A 220 7.35 20.85 -8.45
C MET A 220 6.81 22.18 -8.98
N VAL A 221 7.67 22.94 -9.65
CA VAL A 221 7.32 24.15 -10.39
C VAL A 221 7.48 23.87 -11.90
N ILE A 222 6.43 24.10 -12.68
CA ILE A 222 6.40 23.84 -14.13
C ILE A 222 6.41 25.18 -14.85
N THR A 223 7.33 25.36 -15.81
CA THR A 223 7.40 26.60 -16.60
C THR A 223 6.56 26.48 -17.89
N LYS A 224 5.60 27.38 -18.06
CA LYS A 224 4.73 27.55 -19.24
C LYS A 224 5.10 28.85 -19.95
N GLY A 225 6.11 28.84 -20.84
CA GLY A 225 6.35 29.98 -21.74
C GLY A 225 7.73 30.06 -22.41
N GLY A 226 7.74 30.07 -23.74
CA GLY A 226 8.94 30.22 -24.57
C GLY A 226 8.61 30.19 -26.06
N ARG A 227 9.34 30.96 -26.89
CA ARG A 227 9.16 30.95 -28.35
C ARG A 227 9.99 29.79 -28.94
N SER A 228 9.30 28.74 -29.39
CA SER A 228 9.86 27.50 -29.97
C SER A 228 10.51 26.52 -28.97
N GLY A 229 10.10 25.24 -29.05
CA GLY A 229 10.88 24.09 -28.59
C GLY A 229 10.79 23.70 -27.11
N GLU A 230 11.08 24.62 -26.20
CA GLU A 230 11.54 24.26 -24.84
C GLU A 230 10.49 24.58 -23.76
N ALA A 231 10.27 23.63 -22.86
CA ALA A 231 9.40 23.76 -21.68
C ALA A 231 9.98 22.88 -20.57
N GLY A 232 10.45 23.48 -19.48
CA GLY A 232 11.16 22.79 -18.40
C GLY A 232 10.39 22.75 -17.08
N GLY A 233 10.50 21.64 -16.36
CA GLY A 233 10.06 21.54 -14.96
C GLY A 233 11.26 21.63 -14.00
N LYS A 234 11.10 22.31 -12.86
CA LYS A 234 12.10 22.36 -11.78
C LYS A 234 11.46 21.95 -10.45
N ILE A 235 12.10 21.02 -9.73
CA ILE A 235 11.71 20.65 -8.37
C ILE A 235 12.45 21.56 -7.39
N SER A 236 11.76 22.07 -6.37
CA SER A 236 12.27 23.15 -5.51
C SER A 236 12.71 22.70 -4.11
N LYS A 237 13.01 21.41 -3.93
CA LYS A 237 13.40 20.82 -2.65
C LYS A 237 14.74 20.06 -2.74
N MET A 238 15.51 20.11 -1.65
CA MET A 238 16.80 19.43 -1.44
C MET A 238 17.91 19.77 -2.47
N GLY A 239 17.86 20.95 -3.09
CA GLY A 239 18.90 21.41 -4.04
C GLY A 239 18.90 20.71 -5.40
N LEU A 240 17.96 19.78 -5.65
CA LEU A 240 17.91 18.95 -6.85
C LEU A 240 17.26 19.69 -8.03
N SER A 241 18.07 20.42 -8.82
CA SER A 241 17.63 20.97 -10.11
C SER A 241 17.58 19.88 -11.19
N PHE A 242 16.54 19.03 -11.16
CA PHE A 242 16.26 18.08 -12.24
C PHE A 242 15.75 18.82 -13.48
N ASN A 243 16.67 19.28 -14.32
CA ASN A 243 16.36 19.88 -15.61
C ASN A 243 15.91 18.79 -16.60
N LYS A 244 14.60 18.47 -16.62
CA LYS A 244 13.98 17.80 -17.77
C LYS A 244 13.08 18.78 -18.49
N ASP A 245 13.22 18.82 -19.81
CA ASP A 245 12.24 19.40 -20.71
C ASP A 245 10.92 18.61 -20.64
N LEU A 246 10.08 18.98 -19.68
CA LEU A 246 8.70 18.55 -19.59
C LEU A 246 7.91 19.24 -20.71
N SER A 247 8.05 18.70 -21.92
CA SER A 247 7.34 19.15 -23.12
C SER A 247 5.87 19.44 -22.82
N ARG A 248 5.32 20.46 -23.46
CA ARG A 248 3.92 20.90 -23.37
C ARG A 248 2.89 19.76 -23.55
N SER A 249 3.32 18.63 -24.11
CA SER A 249 2.54 17.41 -24.34
C SER A 249 2.60 16.36 -23.22
N GLU A 250 3.54 16.40 -22.26
CA GLU A 250 3.65 15.39 -21.18
C GLU A 250 2.66 15.61 -20.02
N GLY A 251 2.19 16.85 -19.83
CA GLY A 251 1.02 17.19 -19.00
C GLY A 251 1.14 17.00 -17.48
N VAL A 252 0.09 17.39 -16.75
CA VAL A 252 0.00 17.34 -15.27
C VAL A 252 0.24 15.92 -14.74
N GLY A 253 -0.17 14.88 -15.47
CA GLY A 253 0.05 13.48 -15.09
C GLY A 253 1.53 13.07 -14.98
N ALA A 254 2.42 13.66 -15.79
CA ALA A 254 3.86 13.40 -15.69
C ALA A 254 4.47 14.06 -14.44
N ALA A 255 4.00 15.25 -14.07
CA ALA A 255 4.37 15.91 -12.83
C ALA A 255 3.90 15.11 -11.60
N TYR A 256 2.64 14.65 -11.59
CA TYR A 256 2.10 13.77 -10.55
C TYR A 256 2.95 12.51 -10.41
N ARG A 257 3.23 11.80 -11.52
CA ARG A 257 4.07 10.60 -11.48
C ARG A 257 5.45 10.86 -10.87
N THR A 258 6.05 11.99 -11.21
CA THR A 258 7.38 12.38 -10.74
C THR A 258 7.39 12.70 -9.25
N LEU A 259 6.36 13.41 -8.75
CA LEU A 259 6.18 13.68 -7.31
C LEU A 259 5.87 12.41 -6.50
N ILE A 260 5.07 11.49 -7.05
CA ILE A 260 4.78 10.19 -6.44
C ILE A 260 6.06 9.35 -6.33
N GLU A 261 6.84 9.24 -7.40
CA GLU A 261 8.09 8.45 -7.38
C GLU A 261 9.12 9.04 -6.42
N LEU A 262 9.31 10.37 -6.38
CA LEU A 262 10.19 11.03 -5.41
C LEU A 262 9.69 10.85 -3.96
N GLY A 263 8.40 11.13 -3.70
CA GLY A 263 7.80 11.01 -2.37
C GLY A 263 7.88 9.60 -1.81
N LEU A 264 7.75 8.57 -2.66
CA LEU A 264 7.91 7.16 -2.25
C LEU A 264 9.37 6.78 -1.97
N ILE A 265 10.33 7.24 -2.79
CA ILE A 265 11.76 7.03 -2.53
C ILE A 265 12.15 7.60 -1.16
N GLU A 266 11.74 8.84 -0.89
CA GLU A 266 11.96 9.51 0.40
C GLU A 266 11.22 8.79 1.54
N ALA A 267 9.91 8.57 1.43
CA ALA A 267 9.11 8.04 2.55
C ALA A 267 9.50 6.61 2.93
N LEU A 268 9.67 5.70 1.95
CA LEU A 268 10.11 4.33 2.21
C LEU A 268 11.60 4.28 2.60
N GLY A 269 12.41 5.18 2.05
CA GLY A 269 13.82 5.36 2.44
C GLY A 269 13.98 5.73 3.91
N LYS A 270 13.25 6.75 4.37
CA LYS A 270 13.18 7.20 5.76
C LYS A 270 12.63 6.10 6.67
N PHE A 271 11.48 5.51 6.31
CA PHE A 271 10.83 4.44 7.07
C PHE A 271 11.73 3.22 7.30
N THR A 272 12.49 2.80 6.30
CA THR A 272 13.44 1.67 6.43
C THR A 272 14.82 2.08 6.96
N ARG A 273 15.09 3.38 7.09
CA ARG A 273 16.37 4.00 7.47
C ARG A 273 17.56 3.58 6.59
N VAL A 274 17.30 3.47 5.28
CA VAL A 274 18.33 3.23 4.24
C VAL A 274 18.80 4.54 3.61
N PRO A 275 20.02 4.61 3.03
CA PRO A 275 20.60 5.85 2.50
C PRO A 275 20.00 6.26 1.14
N TYR A 276 18.69 6.53 1.10
CA TYR A 276 17.93 6.78 -0.13
C TYR A 276 18.43 7.99 -0.95
N TRP A 277 19.10 8.94 -0.29
CA TRP A 277 19.73 10.10 -0.93
C TRP A 277 20.75 9.71 -2.00
N ARG A 278 21.43 8.55 -1.83
CA ARG A 278 22.33 7.98 -2.84
C ARG A 278 21.65 7.59 -4.14
N CYS A 279 20.33 7.37 -4.13
CA CYS A 279 19.54 7.09 -5.32
C CYS A 279 18.96 8.37 -5.95
N LEU A 280 19.08 9.51 -5.28
CA LEU A 280 18.57 10.82 -5.74
C LEU A 280 19.69 11.77 -6.18
N ASP A 281 20.94 11.32 -6.20
CA ASP A 281 22.15 12.11 -6.47
C ASP A 281 22.27 13.37 -5.57
N ILE A 282 21.79 13.27 -4.33
CA ILE A 282 21.95 14.32 -3.31
C ILE A 282 23.35 14.21 -2.71
N ASP A 283 24.05 15.35 -2.64
CA ASP A 283 25.37 15.43 -2.04
C ASP A 283 25.36 15.09 -0.54
N SER A 284 26.30 14.25 -0.12
CA SER A 284 26.62 13.92 1.28
C SER A 284 26.83 15.14 2.19
N THR A 285 27.21 16.30 1.65
CA THR A 285 27.46 17.55 2.37
C THR A 285 26.20 18.40 2.57
N ASN A 286 25.03 17.94 2.11
CA ASN A 286 23.76 18.66 2.29
C ASN A 286 23.38 18.74 3.79
N PRO A 287 23.15 19.94 4.35
CA PRO A 287 22.85 20.10 5.78
C PRO A 287 21.55 19.39 6.20
N ASP A 288 20.47 19.48 5.41
CA ASP A 288 19.19 18.83 5.71
C ASP A 288 19.34 17.30 5.81
N LEU A 289 20.24 16.73 4.99
CA LEU A 289 20.59 15.32 5.02
C LEU A 289 21.39 14.96 6.29
N ILE A 290 22.41 15.75 6.61
CA ILE A 290 23.27 15.53 7.78
C ILE A 290 22.44 15.57 9.07
N ASP A 291 21.54 16.54 9.20
CA ASP A 291 20.64 16.67 10.36
C ASP A 291 19.68 15.48 10.46
N GLN A 292 19.07 15.04 9.36
CA GLN A 292 18.19 13.86 9.35
C GLN A 292 18.93 12.57 9.74
N VAL A 293 20.18 12.37 9.28
CA VAL A 293 20.98 11.19 9.66
C VAL A 293 21.46 11.30 11.11
N ARG A 294 21.66 12.52 11.63
CA ARG A 294 21.96 12.78 13.05
C ARG A 294 20.79 12.41 13.95
N GLU A 295 19.56 12.78 13.59
CA GLU A 295 18.36 12.34 14.32
C GLU A 295 18.27 10.79 14.37
N TRP A 296 18.53 10.10 13.26
CA TRP A 296 18.54 8.63 13.23
C TRP A 296 19.65 8.03 14.08
N TYR A 297 20.82 8.68 14.15
CA TYR A 297 21.89 8.28 15.04
C TYR A 297 21.44 8.45 16.50
N ASP A 298 20.94 9.63 16.87
CA ASP A 298 20.58 10.02 18.23
C ASP A 298 19.41 9.20 18.81
N VAL A 299 18.42 8.83 17.99
CA VAL A 299 17.28 7.98 18.40
C VAL A 299 17.63 6.49 18.50
N ALA A 300 18.61 6.00 17.72
CA ALA A 300 19.01 4.59 17.78
C ALA A 300 19.65 4.24 19.14
N ASN A 301 19.33 3.07 19.69
CA ASN A 301 19.99 2.63 20.93
C ASN A 301 21.43 2.16 20.67
N ASP A 302 22.29 2.21 21.70
CA ASP A 302 23.71 1.90 21.56
C ASP A 302 23.96 0.49 21.01
N ARG A 303 23.13 -0.49 21.39
CA ARG A 303 23.26 -1.86 20.89
C ARG A 303 23.01 -1.95 19.38
N GLU A 304 22.00 -1.24 18.87
CA GLU A 304 21.72 -1.14 17.44
C GLU A 304 22.84 -0.39 16.69
N ARG A 305 23.37 0.70 17.26
CA ARG A 305 24.53 1.42 16.71
C ARG A 305 25.75 0.47 16.59
N ILE A 306 26.04 -0.30 17.64
CA ILE A 306 27.15 -1.27 17.67
C ILE A 306 26.91 -2.41 16.67
N LEU A 307 25.72 -3.01 16.65
CA LEU A 307 25.36 -4.08 15.71
C LEU A 307 25.51 -3.62 14.25
N PHE A 308 25.06 -2.40 13.93
CA PHE A 308 25.22 -1.82 12.59
C PHE A 308 26.70 -1.71 12.18
N VAL A 309 27.55 -1.18 13.06
CA VAL A 309 28.99 -1.03 12.80
C VAL A 309 29.67 -2.41 12.69
N GLN A 310 29.36 -3.35 13.59
CA GLN A 310 29.84 -4.73 13.53
C GLN A 310 29.47 -5.40 12.19
N GLN A 311 28.21 -5.31 11.76
CA GLN A 311 27.72 -5.89 10.50
C GLN A 311 28.41 -5.28 9.28
N LYS A 312 28.57 -3.94 9.23
CA LYS A 312 29.25 -3.25 8.13
C LYS A 312 30.72 -3.63 8.02
N LEU A 313 31.46 -3.60 9.15
CA LEU A 313 32.87 -3.99 9.18
C LEU A 313 33.06 -5.49 8.90
N ALA A 314 32.11 -6.35 9.27
CA ALA A 314 32.12 -7.77 8.92
C ALA A 314 31.87 -8.02 7.42
N GLY A 315 30.93 -7.29 6.80
CA GLY A 315 30.71 -7.31 5.35
C GLY A 315 31.96 -6.89 4.57
N MET A 316 32.70 -5.91 5.09
CA MET A 316 34.03 -5.52 4.59
C MET A 316 35.17 -6.51 4.90
N ARG A 317 34.91 -7.61 5.62
CA ARG A 317 35.90 -8.56 6.16
C ARG A 317 36.96 -7.94 7.10
N ARG A 318 36.70 -6.71 7.58
CA ARG A 318 37.54 -5.95 8.53
C ARG A 318 37.32 -6.37 9.98
N TYR A 319 36.09 -6.76 10.32
CA TYR A 319 35.74 -7.29 11.63
C TYR A 319 35.41 -8.80 11.53
N LYS A 320 36.00 -9.60 12.41
CA LYS A 320 35.84 -11.07 12.47
C LYS A 320 35.25 -11.55 13.80
N GLY A 321 34.96 -10.63 14.72
CA GLY A 321 34.38 -10.93 16.03
C GLY A 321 32.87 -11.19 15.97
N PRO A 322 32.24 -11.45 17.13
CA PRO A 322 30.80 -11.71 17.22
C PRO A 322 29.95 -10.49 16.82
N LEU A 323 28.79 -10.75 16.22
CA LEU A 323 27.75 -9.76 15.91
C LEU A 323 26.73 -9.68 17.06
N ASP A 324 27.20 -9.34 18.26
CA ASP A 324 26.45 -9.39 19.52
C ASP A 324 25.86 -8.03 19.97
N GLY A 325 26.37 -6.92 19.42
CA GLY A 325 26.08 -5.56 19.84
C GLY A 325 26.90 -5.08 21.05
N ALA A 326 28.02 -5.74 21.35
CA ALA A 326 28.96 -5.33 22.41
C ALA A 326 30.29 -4.80 21.83
N ILE A 327 30.88 -3.83 22.52
CA ILE A 327 32.21 -3.32 22.14
C ILE A 327 33.29 -4.22 22.72
N ASN A 328 34.10 -4.82 21.86
CA ASN A 328 35.30 -5.59 22.21
C ASN A 328 36.57 -4.94 21.60
N ALA A 329 37.75 -5.48 21.91
CA ALA A 329 39.02 -4.95 21.42
C ALA A 329 39.13 -5.02 19.89
N ASP A 330 38.72 -6.15 19.30
CA ASP A 330 38.77 -6.38 17.85
C ASP A 330 37.90 -5.37 17.08
N LEU A 331 36.74 -5.02 17.63
CA LEU A 331 35.86 -4.01 17.04
C LEU A 331 36.49 -2.61 17.10
N LYS A 332 37.10 -2.23 18.22
CA LYS A 332 37.80 -0.93 18.35
C LYS A 332 38.95 -0.82 17.34
N ASN A 333 39.71 -1.89 17.16
CA ASN A 333 40.79 -1.95 16.18
C ASN A 333 40.24 -1.83 14.75
N ALA A 334 39.21 -2.60 14.39
CA ALA A 334 38.58 -2.54 13.07
C ALA A 334 37.95 -1.16 12.77
N ILE A 335 37.42 -0.47 13.80
CA ILE A 335 36.93 0.92 13.68
C ILE A 335 38.09 1.88 13.43
N ALA A 336 39.18 1.81 14.21
CA ALA A 336 40.34 2.69 14.05
C ALA A 336 40.99 2.53 12.66
N GLU A 337 41.13 1.29 12.17
CA GLU A 337 41.61 0.99 10.82
C GLU A 337 40.70 1.58 9.73
N TYR A 338 39.38 1.48 9.90
CA TYR A 338 38.43 2.06 8.95
C TYR A 338 38.50 3.58 8.96
N GLN A 339 38.45 4.21 10.15
CA GLN A 339 38.57 5.66 10.33
C GLN A 339 39.83 6.20 9.64
N ALA A 340 40.98 5.56 9.88
CA ALA A 340 42.25 5.92 9.24
C ALA A 340 42.21 5.79 7.71
N GLN A 341 41.52 4.79 7.17
CA GLN A 341 41.37 4.61 5.72
C GLN A 341 40.53 5.72 5.07
N VAL A 342 39.42 6.13 5.71
CA VAL A 342 38.48 7.12 5.16
C VAL A 342 38.81 8.57 5.56
N GLY A 343 39.94 8.81 6.22
CA GLY A 343 40.39 10.15 6.61
C GLY A 343 39.67 10.74 7.85
N LEU A 344 38.99 9.90 8.63
CA LEU A 344 38.40 10.28 9.91
C LEU A 344 39.45 10.21 11.04
N ILE A 345 39.15 10.83 12.18
CA ILE A 345 39.98 10.72 13.40
C ILE A 345 39.96 9.26 13.86
N ALA A 346 41.11 8.59 13.77
CA ALA A 346 41.29 7.18 14.13
C ALA A 346 41.38 6.96 15.65
N ASP A 347 40.28 7.17 16.36
CA ASP A 347 40.17 7.02 17.82
C ASP A 347 39.62 5.66 18.28
N GLY A 348 39.15 4.82 17.34
CA GLY A 348 38.55 3.52 17.62
C GLY A 348 37.17 3.59 18.31
N ARG A 349 36.52 4.76 18.30
CA ARG A 349 35.23 4.99 18.97
C ARG A 349 34.08 4.98 17.97
N LEU A 350 32.90 4.57 18.45
CA LEU A 350 31.66 4.85 17.73
C LEU A 350 31.31 6.33 17.90
N ASN A 351 31.28 7.06 16.80
CA ASN A 351 30.85 8.45 16.71
C ASN A 351 29.94 8.63 15.49
N PHE A 352 29.36 9.83 15.34
CA PHE A 352 28.47 10.16 14.23
C PHE A 352 29.18 10.04 12.87
N ASP A 353 30.42 10.52 12.76
CA ASP A 353 31.14 10.59 11.48
C ASP A 353 31.44 9.18 10.93
N LEU A 354 31.82 8.24 11.80
CA LEU A 354 31.92 6.81 11.49
C LEU A 354 30.58 6.24 11.02
N TYR A 355 29.49 6.52 11.76
CA TYR A 355 28.16 6.01 11.43
C TYR A 355 27.68 6.52 10.07
N PHE A 356 27.87 7.82 9.81
CA PHE A 356 27.54 8.47 8.55
C PHE A 356 28.35 7.85 7.39
N SER A 357 29.68 7.77 7.53
CA SER A 357 30.56 7.17 6.53
C SER A 357 30.18 5.71 6.18
N LEU A 358 29.88 4.88 7.19
CA LEU A 358 29.42 3.49 7.00
C LEU A 358 28.00 3.35 6.44
N LYS A 359 27.14 4.36 6.62
CA LYS A 359 25.83 4.45 5.95
C LYS A 359 25.99 4.82 4.48
N ASP A 360 26.88 5.76 4.20
CA ASP A 360 27.07 6.36 2.88
C ASP A 360 27.81 5.43 1.91
N ASP A 361 28.75 4.61 2.40
CA ASP A 361 29.46 3.61 1.60
C ASP A 361 28.53 2.54 0.99
N THR A 362 28.33 2.61 -0.33
CA THR A 362 27.54 1.68 -1.15
C THR A 362 28.34 0.54 -1.77
N GLN A 363 29.67 0.61 -1.88
CA GLN A 363 30.42 -0.51 -2.47
C GLN A 363 30.37 -1.75 -1.56
N ASN A 364 30.29 -1.54 -0.24
CA ASN A 364 30.21 -2.61 0.76
C ASN A 364 28.77 -3.03 1.11
N GLN A 365 27.76 -2.48 0.44
CA GLN A 365 26.35 -2.79 0.71
C GLN A 365 25.91 -4.15 0.11
N LEU A 366 26.40 -4.51 -1.07
CA LEU A 366 26.09 -5.80 -1.70
C LEU A 366 26.87 -6.99 -1.11
N ALA A 367 27.95 -6.72 -0.36
CA ALA A 367 28.78 -7.74 0.29
C ALA A 367 28.27 -8.17 1.69
N ALA A 368 27.34 -7.42 2.27
CA ALA A 368 26.83 -7.60 3.63
C ALA A 368 25.56 -8.46 3.72
N LEU A 369 25.24 -9.26 2.68
CA LEU A 369 24.18 -10.27 2.78
C LEU A 369 24.54 -11.27 3.90
N PRO A 370 23.69 -11.46 4.91
CA PRO A 370 23.93 -12.50 5.89
C PRO A 370 23.86 -13.86 5.18
N ILE A 371 24.90 -14.68 5.35
CA ILE A 371 24.75 -16.13 5.19
C ILE A 371 23.86 -16.58 6.35
N VAL A 372 22.54 -16.49 6.14
CA VAL A 372 21.57 -17.14 7.01
C VAL A 372 21.85 -18.64 6.88
N PRO A 373 22.32 -19.34 7.94
CA PRO A 373 22.41 -20.78 7.87
C PRO A 373 20.98 -21.30 7.62
N PRO A 374 20.75 -22.12 6.57
CA PRO A 374 19.41 -22.48 6.18
C PRO A 374 18.70 -23.12 7.37
N LYS A 375 17.60 -22.51 7.81
CA LYS A 375 16.72 -23.04 8.84
C LYS A 375 16.37 -24.46 8.41
N GLN A 376 16.90 -25.46 9.13
CA GLN A 376 16.86 -26.85 8.70
C GLN A 376 15.43 -27.23 8.35
N MET A 377 15.18 -27.47 7.07
CA MET A 377 13.91 -28.04 6.63
C MET A 377 13.80 -29.40 7.29
N VAL A 378 12.79 -29.57 8.14
CA VAL A 378 12.47 -30.87 8.73
C VAL A 378 12.13 -31.80 7.58
N VAL A 379 13.08 -32.65 7.21
CA VAL A 379 12.87 -33.72 6.24
C VAL A 379 11.83 -34.65 6.86
N LEU A 380 10.62 -34.65 6.30
CA LEU A 380 9.57 -35.58 6.66
C LEU A 380 10.11 -37.01 6.47
N PRO A 381 10.15 -37.87 7.52
CA PRO A 381 10.62 -39.23 7.36
C PRO A 381 9.71 -40.00 6.41
N ARG A 382 10.31 -40.60 5.38
CA ARG A 382 9.65 -41.59 4.52
C ARG A 382 9.16 -42.76 5.40
N PRO A 383 7.90 -43.21 5.29
CA PRO A 383 7.43 -44.34 6.09
C PRO A 383 8.19 -45.62 5.73
N PRO A 384 8.71 -46.38 6.72
CA PRO A 384 9.38 -47.65 6.46
C PRO A 384 8.34 -48.74 6.13
N ALA A 385 8.75 -49.68 5.28
CA ALA A 385 7.99 -50.90 5.00
C ALA A 385 7.98 -51.83 6.24
N PRO A 386 6.95 -52.68 6.42
CA PRO A 386 6.82 -53.52 7.61
C PRO A 386 7.85 -54.66 7.62
N ALA A 387 8.53 -54.82 8.76
CA ALA A 387 9.34 -56.00 9.09
C ALA A 387 8.64 -56.83 10.19
N PRO A 388 8.84 -58.16 10.23
CA PRO A 388 8.01 -59.06 11.04
C PRO A 388 8.34 -59.06 12.53
N ALA A 389 7.38 -59.55 13.33
CA ALA A 389 7.46 -59.59 14.79
C ALA A 389 8.48 -60.60 15.33
N ALA A 390 9.16 -60.23 16.42
CA ALA A 390 9.95 -61.15 17.24
C ALA A 390 9.88 -60.79 18.74
N SER A 391 9.29 -61.72 19.50
CA SER A 391 9.53 -62.07 20.92
C SER A 391 9.95 -61.01 21.97
N LEU A 392 9.09 -60.87 22.98
CA LEU A 392 9.38 -60.33 24.33
C LEU A 392 10.44 -61.17 25.08
N GLN A 393 11.35 -60.51 25.81
CA GLN A 393 11.96 -61.05 27.04
C GLN A 393 12.16 -59.94 28.09
N GLN A 394 12.22 -60.34 29.36
CA GLN A 394 12.12 -59.50 30.57
C GLN A 394 13.48 -59.34 31.26
N GLY A 395 13.70 -58.26 32.03
CA GLY A 395 14.80 -58.22 33.01
C GLY A 395 15.23 -56.86 33.57
N GLN A 396 14.80 -56.58 34.82
CA GLN A 396 15.56 -55.90 35.90
C GLN A 396 16.16 -54.49 35.63
N THR A 397 15.56 -53.39 36.10
CA THR A 397 15.64 -52.80 37.48
C THR A 397 17.01 -52.23 37.91
N VAL A 398 17.21 -50.92 37.73
CA VAL A 398 18.11 -50.06 38.54
C VAL A 398 17.45 -48.69 38.77
N THR A 399 17.68 -48.13 39.95
CA THR A 399 17.06 -47.00 40.70
C THR A 399 16.78 -45.63 40.04
N ASP A 400 15.77 -44.96 40.64
CA ASP A 400 15.32 -43.54 40.55
C ASP A 400 16.46 -42.51 40.84
N PRO A 401 16.41 -41.23 40.37
CA PRO A 401 15.42 -40.24 40.81
C PRO A 401 14.72 -39.40 39.71
N GLN A 402 13.44 -39.11 39.96
CA GLN A 402 12.65 -37.96 39.46
C GLN A 402 12.31 -37.94 37.97
N GLN A 403 11.23 -38.65 37.64
CA GLN A 403 10.42 -38.39 36.45
C GLN A 403 9.46 -37.22 36.71
N PRO A 404 9.63 -36.03 36.08
CA PRO A 404 8.59 -35.02 36.09
C PRO A 404 7.35 -35.57 35.36
N SER A 405 6.19 -35.38 36.01
CA SER A 405 4.87 -35.81 35.54
C SER A 405 4.64 -35.57 34.06
N VAL A 406 4.11 -36.59 33.36
CA VAL A 406 3.61 -36.44 31.99
C VAL A 406 2.45 -35.44 32.01
N THR A 407 2.73 -34.19 31.61
CA THR A 407 1.71 -33.17 31.46
C THR A 407 0.81 -33.57 30.29
N HIS A 408 -0.35 -34.14 30.61
CA HIS A 408 -1.47 -34.18 29.67
C HIS A 408 -1.67 -32.76 29.13
N LYS A 409 -1.59 -32.57 27.81
CA LYS A 409 -1.95 -31.30 27.17
C LYS A 409 -3.36 -30.95 27.63
N ALA A 410 -3.49 -29.87 28.41
CA ALA A 410 -4.78 -29.51 29.01
C ALA A 410 -5.83 -29.33 27.91
N ALA A 411 -6.97 -30.02 28.03
CA ALA A 411 -8.03 -29.94 27.04
C ALA A 411 -8.48 -28.48 26.86
N PHE A 412 -8.70 -28.05 25.63
CA PHE A 412 -9.17 -26.69 25.34
C PHE A 412 -10.53 -26.45 26.01
N ARG A 413 -10.68 -25.32 26.70
CA ARG A 413 -11.89 -24.94 27.42
C ARG A 413 -12.17 -23.45 27.23
N ILE A 414 -13.42 -23.18 26.92
CA ILE A 414 -14.02 -21.86 26.96
C ILE A 414 -14.87 -21.72 28.22
N ASN A 415 -14.74 -20.61 28.92
CA ASN A 415 -15.49 -20.29 30.12
C ASN A 415 -16.31 -19.01 29.89
N LEU A 416 -17.61 -19.09 30.16
CA LEU A 416 -18.49 -17.93 30.32
C LEU A 416 -18.75 -17.69 31.81
N ALA A 417 -18.68 -16.43 32.22
CA ALA A 417 -19.03 -15.99 33.57
C ALA A 417 -19.94 -14.76 33.51
N SER A 418 -20.82 -14.63 34.49
CA SER A 418 -21.64 -13.44 34.74
C SER A 418 -21.41 -12.99 36.18
N ASP A 419 -21.57 -11.70 36.44
CA ASP A 419 -21.59 -11.12 37.79
C ASP A 419 -22.72 -11.68 38.67
N ARG A 420 -23.76 -12.26 38.04
CA ARG A 420 -24.91 -12.92 38.71
C ARG A 420 -24.84 -14.45 38.73
N GLY A 421 -23.66 -15.04 38.51
CA GLY A 421 -23.43 -16.49 38.59
C GLY A 421 -23.71 -17.27 37.29
N SER A 422 -23.92 -18.58 37.40
CA SER A 422 -24.02 -19.47 36.23
C SER A 422 -25.37 -19.46 35.49
N ASN A 423 -26.45 -19.05 36.17
CA ASN A 423 -27.79 -18.87 35.60
C ASN A 423 -28.30 -17.47 35.99
N PRO A 424 -27.77 -16.40 35.36
CA PRO A 424 -28.01 -15.05 35.79
C PRO A 424 -29.48 -14.64 35.57
N THR A 425 -30.06 -13.98 36.58
CA THR A 425 -31.42 -13.43 36.51
C THR A 425 -31.38 -11.92 36.36
N TYR A 426 -32.14 -11.39 35.40
CA TYR A 426 -32.27 -9.96 35.11
C TYR A 426 -33.73 -9.52 35.12
N LYS A 427 -33.97 -8.21 35.11
CA LYS A 427 -35.28 -7.60 34.88
C LYS A 427 -35.36 -6.96 33.50
N VAL A 428 -36.58 -6.84 32.96
CA VAL A 428 -36.84 -6.04 31.76
C VAL A 428 -36.29 -4.62 31.94
N GLY A 429 -35.54 -4.15 30.94
CA GLY A 429 -34.84 -2.87 30.94
C GLY A 429 -33.40 -2.91 31.45
N GLU A 430 -32.96 -3.97 32.14
CA GLU A 430 -31.54 -4.16 32.47
C GLU A 430 -30.72 -4.52 31.22
N SER A 431 -29.40 -4.38 31.32
CA SER A 431 -28.46 -4.77 30.26
C SER A 431 -27.65 -6.00 30.65
N LEU A 432 -27.39 -6.87 29.67
CA LEU A 432 -26.51 -8.01 29.80
C LEU A 432 -25.09 -7.59 30.22
N ASN A 433 -24.54 -8.27 31.23
CA ASN A 433 -23.14 -8.17 31.62
C ASN A 433 -22.54 -9.59 31.76
N MET A 434 -21.64 -9.95 30.84
CA MET A 434 -20.94 -11.23 30.85
C MET A 434 -19.48 -11.08 30.46
N THR A 435 -18.66 -12.06 30.84
CA THR A 435 -17.26 -12.19 30.42
C THR A 435 -17.01 -13.58 29.85
N MET A 436 -16.22 -13.63 28.79
CA MET A 436 -15.72 -14.85 28.16
C MET A 436 -14.21 -14.94 28.38
N SER A 437 -13.69 -16.14 28.61
CA SER A 437 -12.26 -16.42 28.62
C SER A 437 -11.93 -17.80 28.05
N LEU A 438 -10.74 -17.96 27.49
CA LEU A 438 -10.19 -19.23 27.01
C LEU A 438 -9.07 -19.69 27.94
N ASN A 439 -8.85 -21.00 28.11
CA ASN A 439 -7.71 -21.50 28.92
C ASN A 439 -6.35 -21.48 28.17
N SER A 440 -6.38 -21.45 26.83
CA SER A 440 -5.20 -21.29 25.96
C SER A 440 -5.51 -20.36 24.80
N LEU A 441 -4.50 -20.06 23.96
CA LEU A 441 -4.74 -19.45 22.64
C LEU A 441 -5.75 -20.32 21.86
N GLY A 442 -6.70 -19.69 21.19
CA GLY A 442 -7.67 -20.37 20.33
C GLY A 442 -8.66 -19.41 19.69
N PHE A 443 -9.56 -19.97 18.88
CA PHE A 443 -10.60 -19.24 18.16
C PHE A 443 -11.94 -19.43 18.86
N THR A 444 -12.80 -18.41 18.87
CA THR A 444 -14.13 -18.49 19.46
C THR A 444 -15.19 -17.71 18.69
N SER A 445 -16.44 -18.14 18.79
CA SER A 445 -17.61 -17.45 18.26
C SER A 445 -18.78 -17.61 19.21
N CYS A 446 -19.38 -16.48 19.61
CA CYS A 446 -20.51 -16.40 20.52
C CYS A 446 -21.76 -15.89 19.82
N TYR A 447 -22.87 -16.51 20.19
CA TYR A 447 -24.20 -16.23 19.70
C TYR A 447 -25.14 -16.04 20.89
N TYR A 448 -26.04 -15.07 20.75
CA TYR A 448 -27.11 -14.78 21.70
C TYR A 448 -28.45 -15.12 21.05
N GLU A 449 -29.40 -15.60 21.85
CA GLU A 449 -30.75 -15.96 21.45
C GLU A 449 -31.76 -15.31 22.39
N ASP A 450 -32.71 -14.57 21.83
CA ASP A 450 -33.78 -13.90 22.58
C ASP A 450 -34.98 -14.83 22.91
N VAL A 451 -35.97 -14.27 23.61
CA VAL A 451 -37.20 -14.98 24.02
C VAL A 451 -38.05 -15.47 22.83
N VAL A 452 -37.84 -14.93 21.63
CA VAL A 452 -38.54 -15.27 20.38
C VAL A 452 -37.69 -16.19 19.49
N HIS A 453 -36.57 -16.71 20.01
CA HIS A 453 -35.59 -17.55 19.31
C HIS A 453 -34.83 -16.85 18.16
N ASN A 454 -34.78 -15.52 18.12
CA ASN A 454 -33.89 -14.82 17.19
C ASN A 454 -32.43 -14.98 17.65
N VAL A 455 -31.62 -15.69 16.87
CA VAL A 455 -30.19 -15.86 17.15
C VAL A 455 -29.38 -14.77 16.45
N ALA A 456 -28.52 -14.06 17.16
CA ALA A 456 -27.60 -13.07 16.61
C ALA A 456 -26.14 -13.36 17.01
N ARG A 457 -25.17 -13.13 16.10
CA ARG A 457 -23.75 -13.23 16.42
C ARG A 457 -23.33 -12.02 17.26
N ILE A 458 -22.82 -12.27 18.46
CA ILE A 458 -22.32 -11.23 19.38
C ILE A 458 -20.78 -11.19 19.43
N PHE A 459 -20.09 -12.28 19.06
CA PHE A 459 -18.63 -12.34 18.91
C PHE A 459 -18.23 -13.39 17.86
N PRO A 460 -17.18 -13.17 17.04
CA PRO A 460 -16.70 -11.84 16.65
C PRO A 460 -17.86 -11.01 16.08
N ASN A 461 -17.70 -9.69 16.01
CA ASN A 461 -18.70 -8.80 15.41
C ASN A 461 -18.03 -7.64 14.66
N GLN A 462 -18.83 -6.78 14.02
CA GLN A 462 -18.35 -5.64 13.25
C GLN A 462 -17.36 -4.71 13.98
N PHE A 463 -17.46 -4.62 15.33
CA PHE A 463 -16.59 -3.83 16.20
C PHE A 463 -15.37 -4.59 16.72
N HIS A 464 -15.47 -5.92 16.86
CA HIS A 464 -14.37 -6.80 17.27
C HIS A 464 -14.32 -8.04 16.36
N ARG A 465 -13.65 -7.87 15.21
CA ARG A 465 -13.67 -8.85 14.11
C ARG A 465 -12.73 -10.04 14.31
N ASP A 466 -11.73 -9.90 15.17
CA ASP A 466 -10.82 -10.99 15.51
C ASP A 466 -11.55 -12.01 16.40
N SER A 467 -11.64 -13.25 15.91
CA SER A 467 -12.17 -14.41 16.63
C SER A 467 -11.10 -15.13 17.45
N MET A 468 -9.81 -14.86 17.20
CA MET A 468 -8.70 -15.45 17.94
C MET A 468 -8.49 -14.68 19.25
N LEU A 469 -8.45 -15.40 20.36
CA LEU A 469 -8.17 -14.85 21.68
C LEU A 469 -7.00 -15.57 22.33
N LYS A 470 -6.17 -14.81 23.04
CA LYS A 470 -5.10 -15.35 23.89
C LYS A 470 -5.72 -16.00 25.13
N GLY A 471 -5.10 -17.09 25.59
CA GLY A 471 -5.49 -17.75 26.83
C GLY A 471 -5.43 -16.80 28.03
N ASN A 472 -6.36 -16.99 28.97
CA ASN A 472 -6.55 -16.22 30.20
C ASN A 472 -6.86 -14.72 30.01
N VAL A 473 -7.17 -14.27 28.80
CA VAL A 473 -7.76 -12.94 28.57
C VAL A 473 -9.27 -13.01 28.82
N GLN A 474 -9.79 -12.07 29.61
CA GLN A 474 -11.22 -11.89 29.80
C GLN A 474 -11.74 -10.84 28.81
N VAL A 475 -12.75 -11.22 28.03
CA VAL A 475 -13.41 -10.36 27.04
C VAL A 475 -14.85 -10.11 27.48
N PRO A 476 -15.28 -8.85 27.67
CA PRO A 476 -16.66 -8.55 28.02
C PRO A 476 -17.60 -8.84 26.83
N LEU A 477 -18.74 -9.46 27.11
CA LEU A 477 -19.80 -9.73 26.15
C LEU A 477 -21.06 -8.93 26.54
N PRO A 478 -21.64 -8.13 25.63
CA PRO A 478 -21.22 -7.93 24.23
C PRO A 478 -19.95 -7.06 24.09
N THR A 479 -19.18 -7.26 23.02
CA THR A 479 -17.99 -6.43 22.72
C THR A 479 -18.36 -5.16 21.94
N GLY A 480 -17.44 -4.18 21.94
CA GLY A 480 -17.53 -3.00 21.08
C GLY A 480 -18.41 -1.85 21.61
N GLY A 481 -18.74 -1.85 22.91
CA GLY A 481 -19.61 -0.84 23.52
C GLY A 481 -21.11 -1.05 23.25
N PHE A 482 -21.46 -2.09 22.48
CA PHE A 482 -22.84 -2.54 22.32
C PHE A 482 -23.36 -3.14 23.64
N LYS A 483 -24.64 -2.90 23.93
CA LYS A 483 -25.34 -3.46 25.10
C LYS A 483 -26.63 -4.12 24.64
N ILE A 484 -26.81 -5.39 24.97
CA ILE A 484 -28.10 -6.07 24.87
C ILE A 484 -28.92 -5.62 26.07
N ARG A 485 -30.11 -5.07 25.82
CA ARG A 485 -31.06 -4.67 26.86
C ARG A 485 -32.29 -5.56 26.75
N PHE A 486 -32.61 -6.26 27.83
CA PHE A 486 -33.74 -7.18 27.90
C PHE A 486 -35.06 -6.42 27.73
N ASP A 487 -35.91 -6.83 26.80
CA ASP A 487 -37.17 -6.15 26.47
C ASP A 487 -38.41 -6.95 26.91
N GLN A 488 -38.31 -8.28 26.99
CA GLN A 488 -39.41 -9.18 27.32
C GLN A 488 -39.04 -10.14 28.46
N PRO A 489 -39.99 -10.48 29.36
CA PRO A 489 -39.76 -11.51 30.37
C PRO A 489 -39.79 -12.90 29.74
N GLY A 490 -38.79 -13.73 30.02
CA GLY A 490 -38.62 -15.02 29.37
C GLY A 490 -37.30 -15.71 29.70
N ARG A 491 -36.95 -16.70 28.89
CA ARG A 491 -35.61 -17.30 28.88
C ARG A 491 -34.87 -16.86 27.64
N GLU A 492 -33.60 -16.55 27.82
CA GLU A 492 -32.68 -16.18 26.75
C GLU A 492 -31.39 -16.97 26.95
N ARG A 493 -30.57 -17.09 25.90
CA ARG A 493 -29.40 -17.97 25.94
C ARG A 493 -28.20 -17.35 25.26
N ILE A 494 -27.02 -17.65 25.78
CA ILE A 494 -25.74 -17.35 25.13
C ILE A 494 -24.92 -18.62 25.04
N ALA A 495 -24.42 -18.92 23.85
CA ALA A 495 -23.49 -20.00 23.63
C ALA A 495 -22.25 -19.49 22.91
N CYS A 496 -21.09 -19.88 23.42
CA CYS A 496 -19.80 -19.64 22.78
C CYS A 496 -19.13 -20.96 22.44
N MET A 497 -18.80 -21.10 21.17
CA MET A 497 -18.06 -22.20 20.58
C MET A 497 -16.59 -21.81 20.53
N GLY A 498 -15.66 -22.68 20.94
CA GLY A 498 -14.22 -22.40 20.92
C GLY A 498 -13.35 -23.62 20.61
N SER A 499 -12.19 -23.44 19.98
CA SER A 499 -11.19 -24.50 19.77
C SER A 499 -9.76 -23.96 19.74
N ASP A 500 -8.75 -24.83 19.93
CA ASP A 500 -7.33 -24.49 19.73
C ASP A 500 -6.92 -24.41 18.25
N LYS A 501 -7.86 -24.72 17.34
CA LYS A 501 -7.77 -24.59 15.89
C LYS A 501 -8.86 -23.64 15.38
N GLU A 502 -8.69 -23.17 14.15
CA GLU A 502 -9.67 -22.30 13.48
C GLU A 502 -11.03 -23.02 13.36
N LEU A 503 -12.10 -22.34 13.77
CA LEU A 503 -13.46 -22.89 13.73
C LEU A 503 -14.06 -22.73 12.33
N LEU A 504 -14.35 -23.87 11.68
CA LEU A 504 -15.14 -23.91 10.46
C LEU A 504 -16.58 -23.47 10.77
N VAL A 505 -16.96 -22.30 10.29
CA VAL A 505 -18.30 -21.72 10.47
C VAL A 505 -19.29 -22.40 9.49
N PRO A 506 -20.52 -22.74 9.92
CA PRO A 506 -21.56 -23.25 9.02
C PRO A 506 -21.85 -22.30 7.85
N THR A 507 -21.98 -22.85 6.65
CA THR A 507 -22.26 -22.08 5.42
C THR A 507 -23.63 -21.37 5.44
N SER A 508 -24.55 -21.83 6.29
CA SER A 508 -25.80 -21.14 6.65
C SER A 508 -25.59 -19.73 7.24
N LEU A 509 -24.37 -19.44 7.73
CA LEU A 509 -23.98 -18.12 8.26
C LEU A 509 -23.03 -17.34 7.34
N ALA A 510 -22.77 -17.82 6.12
CA ALA A 510 -21.96 -17.10 5.13
C ALA A 510 -22.70 -15.83 4.67
N GLY A 511 -22.00 -14.68 4.65
CA GLY A 511 -22.58 -13.38 4.29
C GLY A 511 -23.56 -12.79 5.32
N ALA A 512 -23.86 -13.48 6.42
CA ALA A 512 -24.76 -12.97 7.46
C ALA A 512 -24.11 -11.79 8.22
N ARG A 513 -24.88 -10.71 8.41
CA ARG A 513 -24.44 -9.52 9.15
C ARG A 513 -24.43 -9.79 10.66
N ASP A 514 -23.37 -9.38 11.34
CA ASP A 514 -23.28 -9.48 12.80
C ASP A 514 -24.33 -8.58 13.48
N LEU A 515 -24.75 -8.93 14.70
CA LEU A 515 -25.78 -8.22 15.49
C LEU A 515 -27.17 -8.09 14.80
N VAL A 516 -27.43 -8.90 13.77
CA VAL A 516 -28.73 -9.04 13.08
C VAL A 516 -29.24 -10.48 13.25
N PRO A 517 -30.56 -10.74 13.30
CA PRO A 517 -31.10 -12.10 13.33
C PRO A 517 -30.57 -12.96 12.18
N LEU A 518 -30.03 -14.12 12.54
CA LEU A 518 -29.45 -15.11 11.63
C LEU A 518 -30.53 -16.09 11.15
N ALA A 519 -30.35 -16.66 9.96
CA ALA A 519 -31.28 -17.64 9.38
C ALA A 519 -31.09 -19.06 9.97
N VAL A 520 -31.26 -19.20 11.29
CA VAL A 520 -31.17 -20.46 12.05
C VAL A 520 -32.38 -20.61 12.98
N LYS A 521 -32.80 -21.84 13.31
CA LYS A 521 -34.05 -22.05 14.08
C LYS A 521 -33.88 -21.93 15.59
N SER A 522 -32.70 -22.30 16.11
CA SER A 522 -32.32 -22.10 17.51
C SER A 522 -30.80 -22.17 17.71
N LEU A 523 -30.37 -21.79 18.90
CA LEU A 523 -28.97 -21.86 19.33
C LEU A 523 -28.44 -23.31 19.43
N GLU A 524 -29.31 -24.28 19.75
CA GLU A 524 -28.97 -25.72 19.77
C GLU A 524 -28.68 -26.24 18.36
N GLU A 525 -29.53 -25.88 17.39
CA GLU A 525 -29.31 -26.26 15.99
C GLU A 525 -27.96 -25.73 15.52
N LEU A 526 -27.66 -24.46 15.78
CA LEU A 526 -26.40 -23.84 15.41
C LEU A 526 -25.20 -24.52 16.09
N THR A 527 -25.30 -24.79 17.40
CA THR A 527 -24.26 -25.52 18.15
C THR A 527 -24.02 -26.92 17.57
N SER A 528 -25.09 -27.62 17.14
CA SER A 528 -24.98 -28.93 16.49
C SER A 528 -24.33 -28.88 15.09
N GLN A 529 -24.51 -27.78 14.35
CA GLN A 529 -23.85 -27.56 13.05
C GLN A 529 -22.35 -27.32 13.29
N PHE A 530 -22.01 -26.43 14.22
CA PHE A 530 -20.62 -26.16 14.60
C PHE A 530 -19.89 -27.42 15.10
N LYS A 531 -20.52 -28.26 15.94
CA LYS A 531 -19.92 -29.50 16.45
C LYS A 531 -19.72 -30.59 15.38
N ARG A 532 -20.56 -30.62 14.34
CA ARG A 532 -20.37 -31.51 13.18
C ARG A 532 -19.18 -31.10 12.31
N LEU A 533 -18.96 -29.79 12.15
CA LEU A 533 -17.82 -29.26 11.39
C LEU A 533 -16.51 -29.27 12.21
N ASN A 534 -16.61 -29.14 13.53
CA ASN A 534 -15.48 -29.03 14.45
C ASN A 534 -15.64 -30.03 15.61
N PRO A 535 -15.23 -31.31 15.45
CA PRO A 535 -15.40 -32.33 16.48
C PRO A 535 -14.64 -32.04 17.79
N GLU A 536 -13.47 -31.41 17.67
CA GLU A 536 -12.56 -31.03 18.79
C GLU A 536 -12.92 -29.67 19.41
N MET A 537 -14.16 -29.21 19.24
CA MET A 537 -14.65 -27.93 19.74
C MET A 537 -15.19 -28.04 21.17
N SER A 538 -14.81 -27.08 22.01
CA SER A 538 -15.41 -26.83 23.32
C SER A 538 -16.60 -25.88 23.18
N THR A 539 -17.60 -26.01 24.05
CA THR A 539 -18.77 -25.11 24.07
C THR A 539 -19.10 -24.76 25.51
N SER A 540 -19.33 -23.46 25.76
CA SER A 540 -19.91 -22.97 27.00
C SER A 540 -21.25 -22.31 26.67
N MET A 541 -22.29 -22.64 27.43
CA MET A 541 -23.64 -22.10 27.26
C MET A 541 -24.17 -21.65 28.62
N VAL A 542 -24.87 -20.52 28.64
CA VAL A 542 -25.48 -19.91 29.83
C VAL A 542 -26.95 -19.61 29.53
N GLU A 543 -27.85 -20.09 30.40
CA GLU A 543 -29.26 -19.72 30.37
C GLU A 543 -29.49 -18.46 31.23
N ILE A 544 -30.17 -17.48 30.65
CA ILE A 544 -30.50 -16.20 31.27
C ILE A 544 -32.01 -16.19 31.56
N THR A 545 -32.40 -15.78 32.76
CA THR A 545 -33.82 -15.63 33.13
C THR A 545 -34.17 -14.14 33.24
N VAL A 546 -35.12 -13.67 32.43
CA VAL A 546 -35.62 -12.30 32.49
C VAL A 546 -36.97 -12.26 33.21
N GLN A 547 -37.01 -11.55 34.33
CA GLN A 547 -38.21 -11.25 35.11
C GLN A 547 -38.82 -9.90 34.69
N LYS A 548 -40.09 -9.68 35.05
CA LYS A 548 -40.78 -8.39 34.83
C LYS A 548 -40.20 -7.26 35.71
#